data_AF-A0A8H6SVH8-F1
#
_entry.id   AF-A0A8H6SVH8-F1
#
_cell.length_a   1.000
_cell.length_b   1.000
_cell.length_c   1.000
_cell.angle_alpha   90.00
_cell.angle_beta   90.00
_cell.angle_gamma   90.00
#
_symmetry.space_group_name_H-M   'P 1'
#
loop_
_entity.id
_entity.type
_entity.pdbx_description
1 polymer ?
#
loop_
_entity_poly.entity_id
_entity_poly.type
_entity_poly.pdbx_seq_one_letter_code
_entity_poly.pdbx_strand_id
1 'polypeptide(L)'
;MASPLEPSTVAILLHYIIPSIQTIPPHLLAKALAFRHSCLDLTAQDGPPYLAWPSDDDKRVAEALIALQSTRLDNRCSFNIRYTADDAQLAHVEVSPTLRLVFRHEGDWKFNNVALMPFPGGAFDSPVELRVLEETEDTPDSYWDSYGEEAEERRETFQEEQGESDYWAQYDRYGGTADSLIPSPAPEKEVPIAFSYAEMHPATDPITESLSDRLEIVLAGRVDEEDSATVVSSENDGLKETIRGVWRLWRASRTSTPVELDQELFRRVIDEIFVEE
;
A
#
# COMPACT_ATOMS: atom_id res chain seq x y z
N MET A 1 10.20 22.80 -0.59
CA MET A 1 9.12 22.96 0.41
C MET A 1 7.81 22.84 -0.33
N ALA A 2 6.83 22.09 0.17
CA ALA A 2 5.51 22.06 -0.47
C ALA A 2 4.82 23.42 -0.29
N SER A 3 4.37 24.01 -1.39
CA SER A 3 3.49 25.18 -1.32
C SER A 3 2.14 24.77 -0.73
N PRO A 4 1.40 25.66 -0.05
CA PRO A 4 0.03 25.36 0.37
C PRO A 4 -0.85 25.06 -0.84
N LEU A 5 -1.84 24.19 -0.65
CA LEU A 5 -2.81 23.85 -1.69
C LEU A 5 -3.68 25.06 -1.99
N GLU A 6 -3.62 25.56 -3.23
CA GLU A 6 -4.44 26.70 -3.63
C GLU A 6 -5.92 26.31 -3.77
N PRO A 7 -6.86 27.11 -3.24
CA PRO A 7 -8.30 26.90 -3.43
C PRO A 7 -8.73 26.87 -4.90
N SER A 8 -7.99 27.55 -5.78
CA SER A 8 -8.16 27.56 -7.24
C SER A 8 -8.06 26.15 -7.82
N THR A 9 -7.06 25.37 -7.39
CA THR A 9 -6.84 23.98 -7.83
C THR A 9 -8.02 23.08 -7.44
N VAL A 10 -8.54 23.26 -6.22
CA VAL A 10 -9.72 22.52 -5.74
C VAL A 10 -10.96 22.89 -6.56
N ALA A 11 -11.18 24.18 -6.81
CA ALA A 11 -12.30 24.64 -7.61
C ALA A 11 -12.25 24.13 -9.05
N ILE A 12 -11.06 24.12 -9.67
CA ILE A 12 -10.84 23.55 -11.01
C ILE A 12 -11.17 22.05 -11.01
N LEU A 13 -10.68 21.29 -10.03
CA LEU A 13 -10.99 19.87 -9.92
C LEU A 13 -12.49 19.61 -9.75
N LEU A 14 -13.15 20.37 -8.87
CA LEU A 14 -14.59 20.26 -8.65
C LEU A 14 -15.38 20.54 -9.94
N HIS A 15 -14.90 21.42 -10.82
CA HIS A 15 -15.52 21.66 -12.13
C HIS A 15 -15.47 20.41 -13.05
N TYR A 16 -14.47 19.55 -12.90
CA TYR A 16 -14.40 18.27 -13.62
C TYR A 16 -15.24 17.18 -12.97
N ILE A 17 -15.57 17.28 -11.68
CA ILE A 17 -16.36 16.26 -10.95
C ILE A 17 -17.86 16.60 -10.96
N ILE A 18 -18.20 17.88 -10.91
CA ILE A 18 -19.55 18.43 -10.74
C ILE A 18 -19.86 19.37 -11.91
N PRO A 19 -21.04 19.28 -12.57
CA PRO A 19 -22.20 18.47 -12.21
C PRO A 19 -22.16 17.01 -12.71
N SER A 20 -21.19 16.66 -13.53
CA SER A 20 -21.00 15.30 -14.04
C SER A 20 -19.53 15.00 -14.06
N ILE A 21 -19.16 13.76 -13.75
CA ILE A 21 -17.76 13.33 -13.75
C ILE A 21 -17.25 13.36 -15.20
N GLN A 22 -16.28 14.22 -15.45
CA GLN A 22 -15.55 14.37 -16.70
C GLN A 22 -14.16 13.76 -16.57
N THR A 23 -13.50 13.51 -17.71
CA THR A 23 -12.11 13.06 -17.72
C THR A 23 -11.22 14.14 -17.12
N ILE A 24 -10.60 13.83 -15.97
CA ILE A 24 -9.69 14.74 -15.30
C ILE A 24 -8.39 14.78 -16.12
N PRO A 25 -7.85 15.98 -16.42
CA PRO A 25 -6.57 16.10 -17.11
C PRO A 25 -5.45 15.35 -16.37
N PRO A 26 -4.56 14.62 -17.07
CA PRO A 26 -3.51 13.81 -16.43
C PRO A 26 -2.58 14.62 -15.51
N HIS A 27 -2.34 15.89 -15.82
CA HIS A 27 -1.50 16.77 -14.99
C HIS A 27 -2.15 17.20 -13.68
N LEU A 28 -3.45 16.92 -13.48
CA LEU A 28 -4.15 17.14 -12.21
C LEU A 28 -4.28 15.84 -11.40
N LEU A 29 -3.95 14.68 -11.97
CA LEU A 29 -4.02 13.38 -11.31
C LEU A 29 -2.68 13.00 -10.71
N ALA A 30 -2.71 12.41 -9.51
CA ALA A 30 -1.54 11.78 -8.90
C ALA A 30 -1.12 10.57 -9.75
N LYS A 31 0.18 10.27 -9.80
CA LYS A 31 0.70 9.16 -10.62
C LYS A 31 0.04 7.84 -10.32
N ALA A 32 -0.16 7.51 -9.04
CA ALA A 32 -0.79 6.27 -8.61
C ALA A 32 -2.23 6.13 -9.13
N LEU A 33 -3.02 7.21 -9.06
CA LEU A 33 -4.39 7.22 -9.57
C LEU A 33 -4.43 7.15 -11.11
N ALA A 34 -3.54 7.87 -11.79
CA ALA A 34 -3.42 7.82 -13.24
C ALA A 34 -2.99 6.43 -13.74
N PHE A 35 -2.05 5.78 -13.04
CA PHE A 35 -1.64 4.41 -13.32
C PHE A 35 -2.82 3.46 -13.17
N ARG A 36 -3.59 3.59 -12.08
CA ARG A 36 -4.80 2.79 -11.88
C ARG A 36 -5.81 2.98 -13.02
N HIS A 37 -6.04 4.22 -13.47
CA HIS A 37 -6.92 4.46 -14.62
C HIS A 37 -6.43 3.72 -15.87
N SER A 38 -5.13 3.79 -16.15
CA SER A 38 -4.53 3.09 -17.29
C SER A 38 -4.52 1.57 -17.14
N CYS A 39 -4.36 1.04 -15.93
CA CYS A 39 -4.27 -0.38 -15.67
C CYS A 39 -5.65 -1.04 -15.71
N LEU A 40 -6.66 -0.37 -15.16
CA LEU A 40 -8.02 -0.90 -15.05
C LEU A 40 -8.96 -0.44 -16.17
N ASP A 41 -8.44 0.33 -17.13
CA ASP A 41 -9.19 0.97 -18.22
C ASP A 41 -10.40 1.78 -17.71
N LEU A 42 -10.22 2.46 -16.57
CA LEU A 42 -11.29 3.25 -15.95
C LEU A 42 -11.49 4.56 -16.70
N THR A 43 -12.75 4.89 -16.92
CA THR A 43 -13.20 6.11 -17.60
C THR A 43 -14.10 6.93 -16.68
N ALA A 44 -14.30 8.20 -17.01
CA ALA A 44 -15.20 9.08 -16.26
C ALA A 44 -16.65 8.54 -16.18
N GLN A 45 -17.06 7.67 -17.11
CA GLN A 45 -18.38 7.04 -17.13
C GLN A 45 -18.55 5.97 -16.05
N ASP A 46 -17.45 5.44 -15.50
CA ASP A 46 -17.51 4.42 -14.45
C ASP A 46 -17.94 5.01 -13.10
N GLY A 47 -17.90 6.33 -12.94
CA GLY A 47 -18.44 7.04 -11.78
C GLY A 47 -17.49 7.08 -10.58
N PRO A 48 -17.93 6.74 -9.36
CA PRO A 48 -17.08 6.76 -8.16
C PRO A 48 -15.77 5.96 -8.27
N PRO A 49 -15.73 4.75 -8.88
CA PRO A 49 -14.49 4.01 -9.09
C PRO A 49 -13.42 4.79 -9.87
N TYR A 50 -13.79 5.75 -10.72
CA TYR A 50 -12.85 6.61 -11.42
C TYR A 50 -12.19 7.63 -10.47
N LEU A 51 -12.91 8.08 -9.44
CA LEU A 51 -12.44 9.13 -8.53
C LEU A 51 -11.83 8.60 -7.23
N ALA A 52 -12.26 7.43 -6.80
CA ALA A 52 -11.91 6.86 -5.50
C ALA A 52 -11.18 5.52 -5.65
N TRP A 53 -10.27 5.26 -4.71
CA TRP A 53 -9.76 3.91 -4.49
C TRP A 53 -10.91 2.99 -4.06
N PRO A 54 -10.85 1.70 -4.40
CA PRO A 54 -11.95 0.80 -4.12
C PRO A 54 -12.27 0.77 -2.61
N SER A 55 -13.50 1.12 -2.23
CA SER A 55 -13.96 1.27 -0.84
C SER A 55 -15.42 0.81 -0.69
N ASP A 56 -15.78 0.28 0.47
CA ASP A 56 -17.16 -0.14 0.84
C ASP A 56 -18.20 0.96 0.72
N ASP A 57 -17.74 2.19 0.67
CA ASP A 57 -18.59 3.37 0.61
C ASP A 57 -18.88 3.89 -0.81
N ASP A 58 -18.56 3.16 -1.89
CA ASP A 58 -18.75 3.64 -3.28
C ASP A 58 -20.16 4.22 -3.55
N LYS A 59 -21.20 3.57 -3.03
CA LYS A 59 -22.60 4.04 -3.15
C LYS A 59 -22.82 5.35 -2.41
N ARG A 60 -22.27 5.47 -1.21
CA ARG A 60 -22.41 6.67 -0.36
C ARG A 60 -21.57 7.83 -0.90
N VAL A 61 -20.42 7.54 -1.51
CA VAL A 61 -19.63 8.52 -2.26
C VAL A 61 -20.45 9.06 -3.43
N ALA A 62 -21.11 8.19 -4.20
CA ALA A 62 -21.98 8.62 -5.29
C ALA A 62 -23.12 9.53 -4.79
N GLU A 63 -23.79 9.14 -3.71
CA GLU A 63 -24.86 9.93 -3.08
C GLU A 63 -24.35 11.30 -2.59
N ALA A 64 -23.18 11.33 -1.95
CA ALA A 64 -22.56 12.56 -1.49
C ALA A 64 -22.19 13.49 -2.66
N LEU A 65 -21.69 12.94 -3.76
CA LEU A 65 -21.40 13.70 -4.98
C LEU A 65 -22.68 14.28 -5.60
N ILE A 66 -23.78 13.53 -5.64
CA ILE A 66 -25.08 14.03 -6.12
C ILE A 66 -25.62 15.13 -5.19
N ALA A 67 -25.48 14.97 -3.88
CA ALA A 67 -25.87 16.00 -2.91
C ALA A 67 -25.05 17.30 -3.09
N LEU A 68 -23.76 17.16 -3.43
CA LEU A 68 -22.91 18.31 -3.77
C LEU A 68 -23.35 19.03 -5.04
N GLN A 69 -23.82 18.31 -6.07
CA GLN A 69 -24.36 18.95 -7.28
C GLN A 69 -25.57 19.84 -6.98
N SER A 70 -26.37 19.47 -5.98
CA SER A 70 -27.52 20.26 -5.53
C SER A 70 -27.10 21.49 -4.73
N THR A 71 -25.93 21.44 -4.12
CA THR A 71 -25.35 22.53 -3.33
C THR A 71 -24.56 23.43 -4.29
N ARG A 72 -25.16 24.55 -4.73
CA ARG A 72 -24.46 25.51 -5.60
C ARG A 72 -23.16 25.94 -4.93
N LEU A 73 -22.03 25.45 -5.45
CA LEU A 73 -20.70 25.92 -5.10
C LEU A 73 -20.57 27.33 -5.67
N ASP A 74 -20.81 28.34 -4.84
CA ASP A 74 -20.52 29.71 -5.21
C ASP A 74 -19.01 29.85 -5.43
N ASN A 75 -18.60 30.67 -6.41
CA ASN A 75 -17.18 30.91 -6.78
C ASN A 75 -16.30 31.48 -5.63
N ARG A 76 -16.83 31.59 -4.41
CA ARG A 76 -16.13 32.05 -3.20
C ARG A 76 -16.03 30.97 -2.12
N CYS A 77 -16.19 29.69 -2.47
CA CYS A 77 -16.02 28.61 -1.51
C CYS A 77 -14.62 28.66 -0.88
N SER A 78 -14.57 29.04 0.39
CA SER A 78 -13.43 28.79 1.26
C SER A 78 -13.47 27.31 1.62
N PHE A 79 -12.48 26.55 1.15
CA PHE A 79 -12.35 25.15 1.53
C PHE A 79 -11.57 25.05 2.84
N ASN A 80 -12.02 24.16 3.73
CA ASN A 80 -11.24 23.78 4.89
C ASN A 80 -10.22 22.73 4.44
N ILE A 81 -8.93 23.09 4.48
CA ILE A 81 -7.82 22.27 3.99
C ILE A 81 -6.94 21.94 5.18
N ARG A 82 -6.67 20.66 5.38
CA ARG A 82 -5.70 20.18 6.38
C ARG A 82 -4.68 19.25 5.78
N TYR A 83 -3.51 19.16 6.39
CA TYR A 83 -2.36 18.45 5.86
C TYR A 83 -1.94 17.32 6.79
N THR A 84 -1.45 16.22 6.24
CA THR A 84 -0.88 15.10 7.01
C THR A 84 0.47 14.68 6.41
N ALA A 85 1.42 14.33 7.28
CA ALA A 85 2.71 13.73 6.95
C ALA A 85 2.70 12.26 7.41
N ASP A 86 1.86 11.48 6.74
CA ASP A 86 2.00 10.02 6.79
C ASP A 86 3.11 9.66 5.78
N ASP A 87 2.96 8.62 4.96
CA ASP A 87 3.96 8.24 3.93
C ASP A 87 4.17 9.26 2.79
N ALA A 88 3.22 10.16 2.61
CA ALA A 88 3.31 11.24 1.63
C ALA A 88 2.64 12.49 2.20
N GLN A 89 3.12 13.66 1.78
CA GLN A 89 2.44 14.92 2.09
C GLN A 89 1.07 14.92 1.39
N LEU A 90 0.02 14.74 2.19
CA LEU A 90 -1.36 14.72 1.74
C LEU A 90 -2.07 15.98 2.21
N ALA A 91 -2.89 16.54 1.32
CA ALA A 91 -3.83 17.61 1.64
C ALA A 91 -5.26 17.07 1.56
N HIS A 92 -5.98 17.18 2.67
CA HIS A 92 -7.36 16.77 2.84
C HIS A 92 -8.24 18.01 2.71
N VAL A 93 -9.14 17.99 1.74
CA VAL A 93 -10.05 19.09 1.47
C VAL A 93 -11.47 18.67 1.81
N GLU A 94 -12.09 19.37 2.76
CA GLU A 94 -13.48 19.17 3.13
C GLU A 94 -14.40 19.82 2.09
N VAL A 95 -15.21 19.00 1.42
CA VAL A 95 -16.23 19.47 0.46
C VAL A 95 -17.62 19.31 1.04
N SER A 96 -17.83 18.26 1.84
CA SER A 96 -18.99 18.11 2.71
C SER A 96 -18.51 17.60 4.08
N PRO A 97 -19.38 17.62 5.13
CA PRO A 97 -19.00 17.14 6.46
C PRO A 97 -18.46 15.70 6.48
N THR A 98 -18.81 14.90 5.47
CA THR A 98 -18.40 13.50 5.36
C THR A 98 -17.48 13.24 4.17
N LEU A 99 -17.56 14.03 3.09
CA LEU A 99 -16.81 13.81 1.86
C LEU A 99 -15.56 14.68 1.79
N ARG A 100 -14.42 14.04 1.55
CA ARG A 100 -13.15 14.73 1.31
C ARG A 100 -12.55 14.38 -0.02
N LEU A 101 -11.85 15.37 -0.57
CA LEU A 101 -10.90 15.20 -1.64
C LEU A 101 -9.50 15.14 -1.04
N VAL A 102 -8.71 14.16 -1.44
CA VAL A 102 -7.34 13.98 -1.00
C VAL A 102 -6.43 14.29 -2.16
N PHE A 103 -5.49 15.19 -1.92
CA PHE A 103 -4.43 15.56 -2.85
C PHE A 103 -3.10 15.05 -2.33
N ARG A 104 -2.22 14.61 -3.23
CA ARG A 104 -0.85 14.21 -2.93
C ARG A 104 0.11 15.24 -3.52
N HIS A 105 1.15 15.58 -2.78
CA HIS A 105 2.20 16.48 -3.26
C HIS A 105 3.24 15.70 -4.08
N GLU A 106 3.28 15.93 -5.39
CA GLU A 106 4.22 15.33 -6.34
C GLU A 106 4.95 16.43 -7.14
N GLY A 107 5.55 17.39 -6.44
CA GLY A 107 6.09 18.63 -7.01
C GLY A 107 5.03 19.74 -7.11
N ASP A 108 3.82 19.38 -7.53
CA ASP A 108 2.59 20.16 -7.34
C ASP A 108 1.55 19.30 -6.61
N TRP A 109 0.46 19.91 -6.13
CA TRP A 109 -0.67 19.17 -5.62
C TRP A 109 -1.46 18.48 -6.74
N LYS A 110 -1.58 17.17 -6.65
CA LYS A 110 -2.31 16.33 -7.59
C LYS A 110 -3.44 15.59 -6.88
N PHE A 111 -4.58 15.48 -7.54
CA PHE A 111 -5.73 14.76 -7.02
C PHE A 111 -5.43 13.26 -6.92
N ASN A 112 -5.66 12.68 -5.73
CA ASN A 112 -5.29 11.31 -5.43
C ASN A 112 -6.50 10.43 -5.10
N ASN A 113 -7.49 10.94 -4.36
CA ASN A 113 -8.62 10.13 -3.90
C ASN A 113 -9.85 10.97 -3.51
N VAL A 114 -11.05 10.39 -3.60
CA VAL A 114 -12.24 10.83 -2.87
C VAL A 114 -12.58 9.80 -1.79
N ALA A 115 -12.81 10.23 -0.56
CA ALA A 115 -13.14 9.33 0.55
C ALA A 115 -14.22 9.92 1.47
N LEU A 116 -15.01 9.03 2.07
CA LEU A 116 -15.90 9.39 3.18
C LEU A 116 -15.18 9.16 4.51
N MET A 117 -14.59 10.21 5.08
CA MET A 117 -13.86 10.10 6.34
C MET A 117 -13.93 11.41 7.15
N PRO A 118 -13.77 11.37 8.49
CA PRO A 118 -13.46 12.53 9.34
C PRO A 118 -11.99 12.92 9.22
N PHE A 119 -11.60 14.15 9.59
CA PHE A 119 -10.21 14.60 9.37
C PHE A 119 -9.33 13.66 10.18
N PRO A 120 -8.24 13.14 9.60
CA PRO A 120 -7.34 12.28 10.35
C PRO A 120 -6.85 13.02 11.59
N GLY A 121 -6.68 12.27 12.69
CA GLY A 121 -6.06 12.81 13.90
C GLY A 121 -4.65 13.30 13.58
N GLY A 122 -4.24 14.44 14.14
CA GLY A 122 -2.93 15.01 13.84
C GLY A 122 -2.84 15.71 12.48
N ALA A 123 -3.96 16.09 11.86
CA ALA A 123 -3.93 16.93 10.67
C ALA A 123 -3.63 18.40 11.04
N PHE A 124 -2.76 19.05 10.25
CA PHE A 124 -2.29 20.43 10.46
C PHE A 124 -2.99 21.41 9.52
N ASP A 125 -3.07 22.68 9.92
CA ASP A 125 -3.68 23.73 9.09
C ASP A 125 -2.69 24.29 8.04
N SER A 126 -1.39 24.02 8.21
CA SER A 126 -0.32 24.50 7.32
C SER A 126 0.63 23.37 6.92
N PRO A 127 1.07 23.30 5.64
CA PRO A 127 2.06 22.31 5.20
C PRO A 127 3.46 22.58 5.78
N VAL A 128 3.72 23.78 6.33
CA VAL A 128 5.00 24.12 6.97
C VAL A 128 5.17 23.38 8.29
N GLU A 129 4.07 23.15 9.01
CA GLU A 129 4.07 22.48 10.32
C GLU A 129 4.45 21.00 10.22
N LEU A 130 4.14 20.35 9.09
CA LEU A 130 4.50 18.95 8.83
C LEU A 130 6.01 18.67 8.96
N ARG A 131 6.84 19.63 8.59
CA ARG A 131 8.31 19.44 8.56
C ARG A 131 8.93 19.45 9.94
N VAL A 132 8.33 20.18 10.88
CA VAL A 132 8.88 20.31 12.23
C VAL A 132 8.87 18.96 12.93
N LEU A 133 7.95 18.07 12.56
CA LEU A 133 7.86 16.73 13.13
C LEU A 133 8.83 15.74 12.47
N GLU A 134 8.95 15.74 11.14
CA GLU A 134 9.93 14.89 10.42
C GLU A 134 11.37 15.18 10.85
N GLU A 135 11.74 16.45 11.05
CA GLU A 135 13.11 16.82 11.45
C GLU A 135 13.42 16.48 12.91
N THR A 136 12.42 16.22 13.75
CA THR A 136 12.64 15.90 15.17
C THR A 136 12.65 14.42 15.50
N GLU A 137 12.12 13.54 14.64
CA GLU A 137 11.98 12.12 14.98
C GLU A 137 13.12 11.23 14.49
N ASP A 138 13.90 11.62 13.46
CA ASP A 138 14.97 10.77 12.91
C ASP A 138 16.22 11.57 12.50
N THR A 139 16.89 12.24 13.44
CA THR A 139 18.35 12.35 13.30
C THR A 139 18.94 11.00 13.74
N PRO A 140 19.44 10.15 12.82
CA PRO A 140 19.99 8.84 13.15
C PRO A 140 21.14 8.90 14.16
N ASP A 141 21.74 10.07 14.33
CA ASP A 141 22.77 10.34 15.33
C ASP A 141 22.21 10.31 16.77
N SER A 142 20.96 10.73 17.01
CA SER A 142 20.39 10.76 18.37
C SER A 142 20.15 9.36 18.96
N TYR A 143 19.91 8.35 18.13
CA TYR A 143 19.78 6.96 18.59
C TYR A 143 21.14 6.42 19.04
N TRP A 144 22.21 6.69 18.28
CA TRP A 144 23.57 6.29 18.65
C TRP A 144 24.16 7.12 19.81
N ASP A 145 23.84 8.41 19.89
CA ASP A 145 24.34 9.31 20.93
C ASP A 145 23.84 8.93 22.33
N SER A 146 22.64 8.33 22.44
CA SER A 146 22.10 7.82 23.71
C SER A 146 22.91 6.69 24.33
N TYR A 147 23.70 5.95 23.54
CA TYR A 147 24.57 4.89 24.05
C TYR A 147 25.96 5.41 24.46
N GLY A 148 26.31 6.64 24.09
CA GLY A 148 27.63 7.23 24.34
C GLY A 148 27.75 8.04 25.62
N GLU A 149 26.67 8.68 26.08
CA GLU A 149 26.76 9.67 27.16
C GLU A 149 26.87 9.10 28.59
N GLU A 150 26.53 7.83 28.84
CA GLU A 150 26.68 7.24 30.18
C GLU A 150 28.06 6.60 30.45
N ALA A 151 28.94 6.49 29.45
CA ALA A 151 30.19 5.75 29.58
C ALA A 151 31.41 6.59 29.99
N GLU A 152 31.35 7.93 29.96
CA GLU A 152 32.55 8.75 30.19
C GLU A 152 32.86 9.08 31.67
N GLU A 153 31.94 8.86 32.62
CA GLU A 153 32.23 9.09 34.05
C GLU A 153 32.78 7.88 34.82
N ARG A 154 32.98 6.73 34.15
CA ARG A 154 33.47 5.51 34.81
C ARG A 154 34.64 4.83 34.08
N ARG A 155 35.63 5.60 33.64
CA ARG A 155 36.97 5.06 33.34
C ARG A 155 37.74 4.77 34.64
N GLU A 156 37.31 3.75 35.38
CA GLU A 156 38.23 2.94 36.19
C GLU A 156 38.56 1.67 35.40
N THR A 157 39.85 1.53 35.11
CA THR A 157 40.55 0.35 34.57
C THR A 157 39.87 -1.00 34.85
N PHE A 158 39.15 -1.55 33.88
CA PHE A 158 38.82 -2.97 33.83
C PHE A 158 39.46 -3.61 32.59
N GLN A 159 40.29 -4.62 32.85
CA GLN A 159 40.90 -5.51 31.87
C GLN A 159 39.81 -6.42 31.30
N GLU A 160 39.20 -6.05 30.17
CA GLU A 160 38.12 -6.82 29.53
C GLU A 160 38.54 -7.48 28.20
N GLU A 161 39.83 -7.44 27.83
CA GLU A 161 40.35 -8.04 26.60
C GLU A 161 40.38 -9.58 26.59
N GLN A 162 40.08 -10.27 27.70
CA GLN A 162 40.06 -11.74 27.76
C GLN A 162 38.67 -12.38 27.62
N GLY A 163 37.58 -11.62 27.79
CA GLY A 163 36.22 -12.18 27.75
C GLY A 163 35.72 -12.46 26.34
N GLU A 164 36.05 -11.58 25.38
CA GLU A 164 35.57 -11.71 24.00
C GLU A 164 36.27 -12.84 23.25
N SER A 165 37.56 -13.12 23.53
CA SER A 165 38.26 -14.24 22.90
C SER A 165 37.68 -15.61 23.28
N ASP A 166 37.20 -15.75 24.53
CA ASP A 166 36.58 -16.99 25.00
C ASP A 166 35.18 -17.21 24.41
N TYR A 167 34.44 -16.12 24.17
CA TYR A 167 33.12 -16.17 23.52
C TYR A 167 33.22 -16.65 22.06
N TRP A 168 34.15 -16.08 21.30
CA TRP A 168 34.37 -16.50 19.91
C TRP A 168 35.02 -17.88 19.79
N ALA A 169 35.88 -18.27 20.74
CA ALA A 169 36.46 -19.62 20.80
C ALA A 169 35.41 -20.73 21.02
N GLN A 170 34.24 -20.40 21.57
CA GLN A 170 33.14 -21.36 21.70
C GLN A 170 32.55 -21.74 20.34
N TYR A 171 32.49 -20.83 19.38
CA TYR A 171 32.02 -21.13 18.02
C TYR A 171 33.04 -21.93 17.21
N ASP A 172 34.34 -21.68 17.41
CA ASP A 172 35.40 -22.50 16.80
C ASP A 172 35.37 -23.95 17.28
N ARG A 173 34.91 -24.22 18.51
CA ARG A 173 34.67 -25.61 18.97
C ARG A 173 33.54 -26.32 18.22
N TYR A 174 32.60 -25.58 17.63
CA TYR A 174 31.56 -26.11 16.74
C TYR A 174 31.95 -25.96 15.26
N GLY A 175 33.20 -25.57 14.97
CA GLY A 175 33.82 -25.54 13.65
C GLY A 175 33.83 -26.92 13.01
N GLY A 176 32.76 -27.19 12.27
CA GLY A 176 32.62 -28.14 11.17
C GLY A 176 33.58 -29.33 11.13
N THR A 177 33.11 -30.47 11.60
CA THR A 177 33.48 -31.75 10.98
C THR A 177 32.89 -31.76 9.56
N ALA A 178 33.55 -31.07 8.63
CA ALA A 178 33.21 -31.01 7.21
C ALA A 178 33.56 -32.32 6.45
N ASP A 179 33.35 -33.48 7.08
CA ASP A 179 33.60 -34.80 6.50
C ASP A 179 32.36 -35.71 6.61
N SER A 180 31.16 -35.12 6.57
CA SER A 180 29.92 -35.88 6.34
C SER A 180 29.79 -36.24 4.86
N LEU A 181 30.66 -37.15 4.42
CA LEU A 181 30.49 -37.93 3.18
C LEU A 181 29.44 -39.05 3.33
N ILE A 182 28.54 -38.95 4.33
CA ILE A 182 27.43 -39.87 4.49
C ILE A 182 26.22 -39.24 3.80
N PRO A 183 25.84 -39.70 2.59
CA PRO A 183 24.63 -39.23 1.95
C PRO A 183 23.45 -39.51 2.88
N SER A 184 22.52 -38.55 2.98
CA SER A 184 21.29 -38.72 3.75
C SER A 184 20.62 -40.04 3.35
N PRO A 185 20.23 -40.88 4.32
CA PRO A 185 19.61 -42.17 4.02
C PRO A 185 18.36 -41.96 3.17
N ALA A 186 18.21 -42.79 2.14
CA ALA A 186 17.05 -42.74 1.25
C ALA A 186 15.76 -42.89 2.06
N PRO A 187 14.71 -42.09 1.80
CA PRO A 187 13.47 -42.15 2.54
C PRO A 187 12.88 -43.56 2.45
N GLU A 188 12.72 -44.22 3.60
CA GLU A 188 12.03 -45.49 3.67
C GLU A 188 10.58 -45.28 3.23
N LYS A 189 10.13 -46.15 2.32
CA LYS A 189 8.76 -46.16 1.81
C LYS A 189 7.84 -46.57 2.96
N GLU A 190 7.37 -45.59 3.73
CA GLU A 190 6.38 -45.84 4.77
C GLU A 190 5.14 -46.47 4.14
N VAL A 191 4.77 -47.64 4.67
CA VAL A 191 3.51 -48.31 4.34
C VAL A 191 2.41 -47.33 4.72
N PRO A 192 1.47 -47.00 3.82
CA PRO A 192 0.44 -46.02 4.10
C PRO A 192 -0.35 -46.44 5.33
N ILE A 193 -0.18 -45.68 6.41
CA ILE A 193 -1.06 -45.76 7.57
C ILE A 193 -2.43 -45.37 7.03
N ALA A 194 -3.35 -46.34 6.99
CA ALA A 194 -4.72 -46.12 6.60
C ALA A 194 -5.42 -45.27 7.68
N PHE A 195 -5.17 -43.97 7.64
CA PHE A 195 -6.00 -42.98 8.31
C PHE A 195 -7.30 -42.85 7.51
N SER A 196 -8.38 -43.35 8.10
CA SER A 196 -9.74 -43.11 7.63
C SER A 196 -10.05 -41.62 7.77
N TYR A 197 -10.02 -40.91 6.64
CA TYR A 197 -10.40 -39.49 6.50
C TYR A 197 -11.91 -39.22 6.67
N ALA A 198 -12.72 -40.27 6.93
CA ALA A 198 -14.17 -40.18 6.90
C ALA A 198 -14.81 -39.55 8.17
N GLU A 199 -14.07 -39.33 9.24
CA GLU A 199 -14.65 -38.90 10.54
C GLU A 199 -14.16 -37.55 11.07
N MET A 200 -13.28 -36.83 10.37
CA MET A 200 -12.63 -35.62 10.91
C MET A 200 -12.70 -34.36 10.03
N HIS A 201 -13.65 -34.29 9.09
CA HIS A 201 -13.98 -33.01 8.46
C HIS A 201 -15.32 -32.50 8.99
N PRO A 202 -15.37 -31.45 9.83
CA PRO A 202 -16.52 -30.55 9.76
C PRO A 202 -16.64 -30.10 8.31
N ALA A 203 -17.84 -30.17 7.75
CA ALA A 203 -18.11 -29.82 6.36
C ALA A 203 -17.60 -28.41 6.06
N THR A 204 -16.40 -28.31 5.47
CA THR A 204 -15.92 -27.09 4.84
C THR A 204 -16.51 -27.06 3.45
N ASP A 205 -17.34 -26.05 3.21
CA ASP A 205 -17.97 -25.78 1.92
C ASP A 205 -16.92 -25.68 0.80
N PRO A 206 -17.19 -26.23 -0.40
CA PRO A 206 -16.21 -26.34 -1.50
C PRO A 206 -15.94 -25.02 -2.25
N ILE A 207 -15.96 -23.86 -1.58
CA ILE A 207 -15.83 -22.55 -2.24
C ILE A 207 -14.66 -21.69 -1.71
N THR A 208 -13.98 -22.09 -0.64
CA THR A 208 -12.81 -21.34 -0.16
C THR A 208 -11.50 -21.98 -0.58
N GLU A 209 -11.26 -22.11 -1.89
CA GLU A 209 -9.88 -22.03 -2.40
C GLU A 209 -9.39 -20.62 -2.08
N SER A 210 -8.43 -20.52 -1.18
CA SER A 210 -7.85 -19.24 -0.76
C SER A 210 -7.32 -18.49 -1.98
N LEU A 211 -7.68 -17.21 -2.09
CA LEU A 211 -7.18 -16.34 -3.16
C LEU A 211 -5.65 -16.28 -3.22
N SER A 212 -5.00 -16.46 -2.06
CA SER A 212 -3.55 -16.58 -1.97
C SER A 212 -3.02 -17.78 -2.75
N ASP A 213 -3.67 -18.95 -2.64
CA ASP A 213 -3.22 -20.17 -3.34
C ASP A 213 -3.37 -20.01 -4.86
N ARG A 214 -4.40 -19.30 -5.32
CA ARG A 214 -4.62 -19.00 -6.74
C ARG A 214 -3.63 -17.96 -7.28
N LEU A 215 -3.23 -16.99 -6.47
CA LEU A 215 -2.19 -16.02 -6.82
C LEU A 215 -0.81 -16.67 -6.86
N GLU A 216 -0.51 -17.56 -5.92
CA GLU A 216 0.76 -18.28 -5.86
C GLU A 216 0.96 -19.18 -7.08
N ILE A 217 -0.10 -19.84 -7.57
CA ILE A 217 -0.05 -20.62 -8.82
C ILE A 217 0.21 -19.75 -10.05
N VAL A 218 -0.37 -18.54 -10.12
CA VAL A 218 -0.17 -17.62 -11.25
C VAL A 218 1.24 -17.01 -11.23
N LEU A 219 1.79 -16.75 -10.04
CA LEU A 219 3.16 -16.25 -9.88
C LEU A 219 4.21 -17.35 -10.11
N ALA A 220 3.96 -18.57 -9.64
CA ALA A 220 4.87 -19.71 -9.80
C ALA A 220 4.99 -20.21 -11.25
N GLY A 221 3.98 -19.97 -12.09
CA GLY A 221 4.00 -20.37 -13.51
C GLY A 221 4.91 -19.53 -14.42
N ARG A 222 5.59 -18.50 -13.91
CA ARG A 222 6.32 -17.51 -14.72
C ARG A 222 7.85 -17.68 -14.75
N VAL A 223 8.40 -18.71 -14.09
CA VAL A 223 9.86 -18.87 -13.90
C VAL A 223 10.57 -19.67 -15.01
N ASP A 224 9.86 -20.36 -15.92
CA ASP A 224 10.51 -21.33 -16.84
C ASP A 224 10.51 -20.99 -18.34
N GLU A 225 10.18 -19.76 -18.77
CA GLU A 225 10.24 -19.36 -20.19
C GLU A 225 11.11 -18.12 -20.45
N GLU A 226 12.42 -18.24 -20.18
CA GLU A 226 13.45 -17.34 -20.74
C GLU A 226 14.17 -18.01 -21.91
N ASP A 227 13.69 -17.80 -23.14
CA ASP A 227 14.57 -17.76 -24.30
C ASP A 227 13.93 -17.00 -25.48
N SER A 228 14.71 -16.06 -26.04
CA SER A 228 14.54 -15.42 -27.35
C SER A 228 13.57 -14.22 -27.52
N ALA A 229 14.18 -13.04 -27.39
CA ALA A 229 14.12 -11.90 -28.33
C ALA A 229 13.06 -10.78 -28.14
N THR A 230 13.56 -9.63 -27.66
CA THR A 230 13.14 -8.25 -27.97
C THR A 230 11.62 -7.97 -28.08
N VAL A 231 10.94 -7.93 -26.94
CA VAL A 231 9.62 -7.28 -26.80
C VAL A 231 9.56 -6.49 -25.47
N VAL A 232 10.26 -5.36 -25.41
CA VAL A 232 10.30 -4.48 -24.22
C VAL A 232 8.95 -3.79 -23.93
N SER A 233 7.90 -4.08 -24.71
CA SER A 233 6.54 -3.58 -24.47
C SER A 233 5.58 -4.65 -23.93
N SER A 234 5.97 -5.92 -23.83
CA SER A 234 5.06 -7.03 -23.46
C SER A 234 5.05 -7.36 -21.97
N GLU A 235 6.12 -7.07 -21.22
CA GLU A 235 6.22 -7.52 -19.83
C GLU A 235 5.18 -6.85 -18.93
N ASN A 236 4.92 -5.56 -19.18
CA ASN A 236 3.92 -4.78 -18.46
C ASN A 236 2.48 -5.16 -18.83
N ASP A 237 2.25 -5.68 -20.03
CA ASP A 237 0.89 -6.07 -20.46
C ASP A 237 0.41 -7.32 -19.71
N GLY A 238 1.30 -8.28 -19.46
CA GLY A 238 1.01 -9.45 -18.62
C GLY A 238 0.67 -9.06 -17.18
N LEU A 239 1.44 -8.15 -16.58
CA LEU A 239 1.17 -7.64 -15.24
C LEU A 239 -0.17 -6.90 -15.18
N LYS A 240 -0.47 -6.04 -16.15
CA LYS A 240 -1.75 -5.32 -16.23
C LYS A 240 -2.93 -6.27 -16.34
N GLU A 241 -2.85 -7.33 -17.15
CA GLU A 241 -3.91 -8.33 -17.23
C GLU A 241 -4.10 -9.08 -15.91
N THR A 242 -3.02 -9.40 -15.19
CA THR A 242 -3.12 -9.98 -13.84
C THR A 242 -3.81 -9.03 -12.87
N ILE A 243 -3.40 -7.75 -12.82
CA ILE A 243 -4.03 -6.75 -11.95
C ILE A 243 -5.52 -6.55 -12.31
N ARG A 244 -5.85 -6.48 -13.61
CA ARG A 244 -7.24 -6.44 -14.09
C ARG A 244 -8.02 -7.68 -13.65
N GLY A 245 -7.42 -8.87 -13.75
CA GLY A 245 -8.01 -10.14 -13.31
C GLY A 245 -8.34 -10.12 -11.82
N VAL A 246 -7.37 -9.77 -10.98
CA VAL A 246 -7.54 -9.64 -9.52
C VAL A 246 -8.61 -8.60 -9.19
N TRP A 247 -8.58 -7.44 -9.83
CA TRP A 247 -9.57 -6.39 -9.58
C TRP A 247 -10.99 -6.80 -9.98
N ARG A 248 -11.17 -7.46 -11.13
CA ARG A 248 -12.49 -7.99 -11.56
C ARG A 248 -13.00 -9.01 -10.55
N LEU A 249 -12.12 -9.88 -10.06
CA LEU A 249 -12.49 -10.90 -9.10
C LEU A 249 -12.83 -10.31 -7.73
N TRP A 250 -12.03 -9.37 -7.23
CA TRP A 250 -12.33 -8.56 -6.05
C TRP A 250 -13.69 -7.88 -6.20
N ARG A 251 -13.95 -7.21 -7.33
CA ARG A 251 -15.22 -6.53 -7.59
C ARG A 251 -16.41 -7.50 -7.61
N ALA A 252 -16.23 -8.71 -8.11
CA ALA A 252 -17.25 -9.75 -8.10
C ALA A 252 -17.51 -10.28 -6.67
N SER A 253 -16.45 -10.48 -5.87
CA SER A 253 -16.50 -10.95 -4.47
C SER A 253 -17.37 -10.06 -3.58
N ARG A 254 -17.40 -8.74 -3.83
CA ARG A 254 -18.24 -7.78 -3.10
C ARG A 254 -19.74 -8.04 -3.18
N THR A 255 -20.16 -8.89 -4.12
CA THR A 255 -21.57 -9.30 -4.22
C THR A 255 -21.88 -10.54 -3.38
N SER A 256 -20.88 -11.28 -2.86
CA SER A 256 -21.09 -12.59 -2.23
C SER A 256 -20.50 -12.80 -0.82
N THR A 257 -19.48 -12.07 -0.37
CA THR A 257 -18.71 -12.44 0.86
C THR A 257 -18.16 -11.24 1.66
N PRO A 258 -17.84 -11.38 2.97
CA PRO A 258 -17.34 -10.28 3.81
C PRO A 258 -15.95 -9.79 3.38
N VAL A 259 -15.78 -8.45 3.34
CA VAL A 259 -14.97 -7.71 2.34
C VAL A 259 -13.56 -7.30 2.83
N GLU A 260 -13.27 -7.39 4.13
CA GLU A 260 -12.09 -6.75 4.73
C GLU A 260 -10.75 -7.39 4.31
N LEU A 261 -10.68 -8.73 4.24
CA LEU A 261 -9.41 -9.42 3.96
C LEU A 261 -8.91 -9.21 2.52
N ASP A 262 -9.83 -9.14 1.55
CA ASP A 262 -9.49 -9.03 0.13
C ASP A 262 -8.97 -7.63 -0.24
N GLN A 263 -9.39 -6.59 0.49
CA GLN A 263 -8.98 -5.20 0.22
C GLN A 263 -7.54 -4.92 0.65
N GLU A 264 -7.15 -5.44 1.82
CA GLU A 264 -5.81 -5.22 2.38
C GLU A 264 -4.74 -5.95 1.57
N LEU A 265 -5.04 -7.18 1.10
CA LEU A 265 -4.19 -7.91 0.17
C LEU A 265 -3.98 -7.16 -1.15
N PHE A 266 -5.04 -6.56 -1.71
CA PHE A 266 -4.91 -5.78 -2.95
C PHE A 266 -4.02 -4.55 -2.77
N ARG A 267 -4.19 -3.79 -1.68
CA ARG A 267 -3.35 -2.62 -1.40
C ARG A 267 -1.88 -3.02 -1.26
N ARG A 268 -1.62 -4.08 -0.49
CA ARG A 268 -0.27 -4.59 -0.27
C ARG A 268 0.44 -4.96 -1.58
N VAL A 269 -0.24 -5.66 -2.49
CA VAL A 269 0.33 -6.02 -3.81
C VAL A 269 0.63 -4.78 -4.64
N ILE A 270 -0.25 -3.78 -4.62
CA ILE A 270 -0.03 -2.53 -5.35
C ILE A 270 1.17 -1.77 -4.77
N ASP A 271 1.25 -1.64 -3.45
CA ASP A 271 2.34 -0.91 -2.79
C ASP A 271 3.69 -1.61 -3.02
N GLU A 272 3.74 -2.95 -2.97
CA GLU A 272 4.95 -3.73 -3.27
C GLU A 272 5.47 -3.47 -4.70
N ILE A 273 4.58 -3.43 -5.69
CA ILE A 273 4.94 -3.12 -7.09
C ILE A 273 5.53 -1.70 -7.23
N PHE A 274 5.06 -0.74 -6.43
CA PHE A 274 5.50 0.66 -6.52
C PHE A 274 6.74 1.00 -5.69
N VAL A 275 7.18 0.13 -4.80
CA VAL A 275 8.42 0.31 -4.02
C VAL A 275 9.66 -0.08 -4.83
N GLU A 276 9.51 -0.88 -5.89
CA GLU A 276 10.64 -1.38 -6.71
C GLU A 276 11.03 -0.49 -7.92
N GLU A 277 10.29 0.59 -8.23
CA GLU A 277 10.62 1.58 -9.29
C GLU A 277 11.18 2.90 -8.74
#